data_AF-A0A821ANE6-F1
#
_entry.id   AF-A0A821ANE6-F1
#
_cell.length_a   1.000
_cell.length_b   1.000
_cell.length_c   1.000
_cell.angle_alpha   90.00
_cell.angle_beta   90.00
_cell.angle_gamma   90.00
#
_symmetry.space_group_name_H-M   'P 1'
#
loop_
_entity.id
_entity.type
_entity.pdbx_description
1 polymer ?
#
loop_
_entity_poly.entity_id
_entity_poly.type
_entity_poly.pdbx_seq_one_letter_code
_entity_poly.pdbx_strand_id
1 'polypeptide(L)'
;MCSAYIHTDQNDQYLGRSGDHNSHLPVPERIELSIFKEKVKERIVKETAAIGKIYENELASATLSEAALALAPLPNEAKSSLNRLRRQATPPLPKSSIFNVPDAYSITTNGASFLFSDTIVRKKRVILFATDEQLRMLFSATHIMMD
;
A
#
# COMPACT_ATOMS: atom_id res chain seq x y z
N MET A 1 6.11 3.33 -36.98
CA MET A 1 5.48 2.48 -35.94
C MET A 1 6.03 1.07 -36.12
N CYS A 2 6.47 0.42 -35.04
CA CYS A 2 6.96 -0.95 -35.09
C CYS A 2 5.81 -1.93 -35.35
N SER A 3 5.99 -2.87 -36.28
CA SER A 3 5.00 -3.91 -36.62
C SER A 3 5.50 -5.32 -36.29
N ALA A 4 6.51 -5.43 -35.43
CA ALA A 4 7.01 -6.70 -34.93
C ALA A 4 6.12 -7.22 -33.79
N TYR A 5 5.83 -8.51 -33.83
CA TYR A 5 5.08 -9.23 -32.81
C TYR A 5 5.89 -10.44 -32.35
N ILE A 6 5.87 -10.68 -31.05
CA ILE A 6 6.41 -11.89 -30.42
C ILE A 6 5.21 -12.75 -30.01
N HIS A 7 5.26 -14.04 -30.32
CA HIS A 7 4.27 -15.03 -29.89
C HIS A 7 4.87 -15.85 -28.76
N THR A 8 4.18 -15.89 -27.63
CA THR A 8 4.51 -16.73 -26.48
C THR A 8 3.38 -17.69 -26.15
N ASP A 9 3.69 -18.79 -25.48
CA ASP A 9 2.68 -19.68 -24.90
C ASP A 9 2.12 -19.10 -23.59
N GLN A 10 1.25 -19.86 -22.90
CA GLN A 10 0.67 -19.45 -21.62
C GLN A 10 1.67 -19.41 -20.45
N ASN A 11 2.90 -19.91 -20.66
CA ASN A 11 3.99 -19.92 -19.68
C ASN A 11 5.11 -18.93 -20.06
N ASP A 12 4.81 -17.95 -20.92
CA ASP A 12 5.75 -16.97 -21.46
C ASP A 12 6.95 -17.58 -22.21
N GLN A 13 6.84 -18.84 -22.68
CA GLN A 13 7.85 -19.44 -23.54
C GLN A 13 7.71 -18.93 -24.97
N TYR A 14 8.85 -18.58 -25.57
CA TYR A 14 8.90 -18.08 -26.93
C TYR A 14 8.47 -19.14 -27.95
N LEU A 15 7.46 -18.83 -28.76
CA LEU A 15 6.95 -19.68 -29.84
C LEU A 15 7.38 -19.19 -31.22
N GLY A 16 7.56 -17.89 -31.40
CA GLY A 16 7.96 -17.33 -32.69
C GLY A 16 7.85 -15.82 -32.75
N ARG A 17 8.19 -15.24 -33.90
CA ARG A 17 8.05 -13.81 -34.20
C ARG A 17 7.42 -13.61 -35.57
N SER A 18 6.67 -12.52 -35.72
CA SER A 18 6.10 -12.10 -37.01
C SER A 18 6.26 -10.60 -37.21
N GLY A 19 6.36 -10.15 -38.45
CA GLY A 19 6.62 -8.74 -38.78
C GLY A 19 8.09 -8.35 -38.67
N ASP A 20 8.38 -7.07 -38.92
CA ASP A 20 9.75 -6.56 -38.98
C ASP A 20 10.03 -5.54 -37.87
N HIS A 21 11.18 -5.69 -37.21
CA HIS A 21 11.68 -4.81 -36.15
C HIS A 21 12.80 -3.88 -36.62
N ASN A 22 13.12 -3.84 -37.91
CA ASN A 22 14.20 -3.00 -38.45
C ASN A 22 13.87 -1.50 -38.44
N SER A 23 12.62 -1.12 -38.16
CA SER A 23 12.18 0.28 -38.17
C SER A 23 12.76 1.16 -37.05
N HIS A 24 13.43 0.55 -36.07
CA HIS A 24 14.17 1.27 -35.04
C HIS A 24 15.26 0.39 -34.42
N LEU A 25 16.26 1.03 -33.83
CA LEU A 25 17.30 0.34 -33.08
C LEU A 25 16.77 -0.12 -31.70
N PRO A 26 17.37 -1.16 -31.11
CA PRO A 26 17.14 -1.50 -29.70
C PRO A 26 17.54 -0.33 -28.81
N VAL A 27 16.71 -0.01 -27.82
CA VAL A 27 16.97 1.04 -26.83
C VAL A 27 17.01 0.37 -25.45
N PRO A 28 18.14 -0.21 -25.05
CA PRO A 28 18.27 -1.01 -23.81
C PRO A 28 17.89 -0.23 -22.56
N GLU A 29 18.12 1.08 -22.56
CA GLU A 29 17.80 1.99 -21.46
C GLU A 29 16.30 2.00 -21.13
N ARG A 30 15.44 1.81 -22.16
CA ARG A 30 13.99 1.72 -21.96
C ARG A 30 13.58 0.42 -21.29
N ILE A 31 14.32 -0.66 -21.54
CA ILE A 31 14.09 -1.96 -20.90
C ILE A 31 14.47 -1.87 -19.43
N GLU A 32 15.66 -1.32 -19.14
CA GLU A 32 16.12 -1.06 -17.76
C GLU A 32 15.11 -0.22 -16.99
N LEU A 33 14.64 0.87 -17.59
CA LEU A 33 13.64 1.74 -16.98
C LEU A 33 12.30 1.03 -16.76
N SER A 34 11.91 0.11 -17.65
CA SER A 34 10.69 -0.67 -17.50
C SER A 34 10.77 -1.64 -16.31
N ILE A 35 11.91 -2.32 -16.15
CA ILE A 35 12.19 -3.21 -15.01
C ILE A 35 12.16 -2.42 -13.70
N PHE A 36 12.82 -1.25 -13.67
CA PHE A 36 12.80 -0.36 -12.52
C PHE A 36 11.37 0.08 -12.16
N LYS A 37 10.59 0.53 -13.15
CA LYS A 37 9.20 0.96 -12.93
C LYS A 37 8.35 -0.16 -12.34
N GLU A 38 8.54 -1.40 -12.79
CA GLU A 38 7.77 -2.52 -12.28
C GLU A 38 8.09 -2.83 -10.81
N LYS A 39 9.37 -2.83 -10.44
CA LYS A 39 9.80 -2.98 -9.03
C LYS A 39 9.20 -1.90 -8.13
N VAL A 40 9.24 -0.64 -8.58
CA VAL A 40 8.66 0.49 -7.83
C VAL A 40 7.14 0.29 -7.64
N LYS A 41 6.42 -0.13 -8.69
CA LYS A 41 4.97 -0.40 -8.59
C LYS A 41 4.67 -1.51 -7.58
N GLU A 42 5.40 -2.62 -7.65
CA GLU A 42 5.22 -3.74 -6.71
C GLU A 42 5.39 -3.31 -5.26
N ARG A 43 6.47 -2.57 -4.96
CA ARG A 43 6.71 -2.06 -3.61
C ARG A 43 5.66 -1.08 -3.15
N ILE A 44 5.16 -0.22 -4.04
CA ILE A 44 4.13 0.76 -3.68
C ILE A 44 2.81 0.12 -3.30
N VAL A 45 2.48 -1.01 -3.92
CA VAL A 45 1.29 -1.81 -3.60
C VAL A 45 1.46 -2.55 -2.27
N LYS A 46 2.66 -3.08 -1.98
CA LYS A 46 2.94 -3.89 -0.78
C LYS A 46 3.22 -3.05 0.47
N GLU A 47 3.87 -1.91 0.32
CA GLU A 47 4.37 -1.11 1.44
C GLU A 47 3.50 0.11 1.75
N THR A 48 3.41 0.44 3.05
CA THR A 48 2.71 1.63 3.56
C THR A 48 3.60 2.87 3.60
N ALA A 49 4.91 2.74 3.36
CA ALA A 49 5.85 3.84 3.37
C ALA A 49 5.50 4.93 2.33
N ALA A 50 6.00 6.15 2.56
CA ALA A 50 5.79 7.27 1.64
C ALA A 50 6.31 6.95 0.23
N ILE A 51 5.50 7.22 -0.80
CA ILE A 51 5.81 6.88 -2.20
C ILE A 51 7.14 7.46 -2.65
N GLY A 52 7.44 8.72 -2.28
CA GLY A 52 8.71 9.36 -2.63
C GLY A 52 9.91 8.60 -2.06
N LYS A 53 9.82 8.17 -0.80
CA LYS A 53 10.88 7.38 -0.14
C LYS A 53 11.07 6.02 -0.80
N ILE A 54 9.99 5.34 -1.20
CA ILE A 54 10.09 4.07 -1.94
C ILE A 54 10.80 4.30 -3.28
N TYR A 55 10.41 5.34 -4.01
CA TYR A 55 11.02 5.67 -5.30
C TYR A 55 12.52 6.00 -5.17
N GLU A 56 12.89 6.85 -4.22
CA GLU A 56 14.28 7.24 -3.97
C GLU A 56 15.13 6.04 -3.55
N ASN A 57 14.61 5.19 -2.66
CA ASN A 57 15.31 3.99 -2.24
C ASN A 57 15.54 3.02 -3.41
N GLU A 58 14.51 2.80 -4.23
CA GLU A 58 14.64 1.96 -5.43
C GLU A 58 15.64 2.58 -6.40
N LEU A 59 15.58 3.89 -6.64
CA LEU A 59 16.50 4.58 -7.53
C LEU A 59 17.95 4.49 -7.05
N ALA A 60 18.19 4.65 -5.75
CA ALA A 60 19.51 4.52 -5.14
C ALA A 60 20.04 3.08 -5.18
N SER A 61 19.16 2.08 -5.13
CA SER A 61 19.52 0.66 -5.21
C SER A 61 19.62 0.12 -6.64
N ALA A 62 19.05 0.83 -7.61
CA ALA A 62 18.98 0.37 -8.98
C ALA A 62 20.29 0.63 -9.72
N THR A 63 20.85 -0.43 -10.32
CA THR A 63 22.00 -0.33 -11.23
C THR A 63 21.53 0.11 -12.62
N LEU A 64 21.06 1.35 -12.73
CA LEU A 64 20.65 1.94 -14.01
C LEU A 64 21.84 2.55 -14.74
N SER A 65 21.87 2.42 -16.07
CA SER A 65 22.81 3.18 -16.91
C SER A 65 22.56 4.69 -16.81
N GLU A 66 23.57 5.52 -17.08
CA GLU A 66 23.42 6.99 -17.08
C GLU A 66 22.30 7.45 -18.03
N ALA A 67 22.20 6.81 -19.18
CA ALA A 67 21.16 7.10 -20.16
C ALA A 67 19.76 6.68 -19.66
N ALA A 68 19.64 5.55 -18.93
CA ALA A 68 18.38 5.18 -18.28
C ALA A 68 18.00 6.12 -17.12
N LEU A 69 18.98 6.59 -16.34
CA LEU A 69 18.77 7.59 -15.28
C LEU A 69 18.27 8.92 -15.85
N ALA A 70 18.83 9.37 -16.97
CA ALA A 70 18.38 10.59 -17.65
C ALA A 70 16.94 10.49 -18.17
N LEU A 71 16.47 9.27 -18.47
CA LEU A 71 15.10 8.99 -18.92
C LEU A 71 14.13 8.69 -17.76
N ALA A 72 14.64 8.51 -16.54
CA ALA A 72 13.82 8.21 -15.39
C ALA A 72 12.97 9.43 -15.01
N PRO A 73 11.65 9.26 -14.77
CA PRO A 73 10.82 10.38 -14.37
C PRO A 73 11.26 10.91 -13.01
N LEU A 74 11.04 12.20 -12.77
CA LEU A 74 11.27 12.75 -11.44
C LEU A 74 10.22 12.19 -10.45
N PRO A 75 10.53 12.05 -9.15
CA PRO A 75 9.59 11.52 -8.16
C PRO A 75 8.23 12.24 -8.18
N ASN A 76 8.23 13.55 -8.39
CA ASN A 76 7.01 14.36 -8.44
C ASN A 76 6.15 14.08 -9.68
N GLU A 77 6.77 13.76 -10.81
CA GLU A 77 6.06 13.42 -12.06
C GLU A 77 5.40 12.04 -11.94
N ALA A 78 6.09 11.08 -11.32
CA ALA A 78 5.58 9.74 -11.11
C ALA A 78 4.51 9.69 -9.99
N LYS A 79 4.55 10.61 -9.03
CA LYS A 79 3.74 10.62 -7.80
C LYS A 79 2.24 10.45 -8.04
N SER A 80 1.66 11.12 -9.04
CA SER A 80 0.23 11.03 -9.34
C SER A 80 -0.19 9.61 -9.74
N SER A 81 0.51 9.04 -10.72
CA SER A 81 0.26 7.68 -11.22
C SER A 81 0.48 6.62 -10.14
N LEU A 82 1.52 6.79 -9.34
CA LEU A 82 1.85 5.90 -8.24
C LEU A 82 0.83 5.96 -7.09
N ASN A 83 0.34 7.16 -6.76
CA ASN A 83 -0.77 7.30 -5.79
C ASN A 83 -2.04 6.63 -6.28
N ARG A 84 -2.37 6.79 -7.57
CA ARG A 84 -3.53 6.13 -8.17
C ARG A 84 -3.42 4.61 -8.06
N LEU A 85 -2.26 4.05 -8.37
CA LEU A 85 -1.99 2.62 -8.23
C LEU A 85 -2.19 2.14 -6.79
N ARG A 86 -1.60 2.84 -5.81
CA ARG A 86 -1.77 2.50 -4.39
C ARG A 86 -3.24 2.55 -3.96
N ARG A 87 -3.99 3.57 -4.40
CA ARG A 87 -5.42 3.69 -4.10
C ARG A 87 -6.24 2.53 -4.64
N GLN A 88 -5.90 2.00 -5.81
CA GLN A 88 -6.59 0.83 -6.38
C GLN A 88 -6.34 -0.44 -5.58
N ALA A 89 -5.15 -0.58 -4.98
CA ALA A 89 -4.81 -1.71 -4.11
C ALA A 89 -5.26 -1.52 -2.65
N THR A 90 -5.50 -0.28 -2.22
CA THR A 90 -5.92 0.01 -0.85
C THR A 90 -7.40 -0.29 -0.69
N PRO A 91 -7.80 -1.09 0.32
CA PRO A 91 -9.21 -1.32 0.61
C PRO A 91 -9.95 0.01 0.81
N PRO A 92 -11.18 0.16 0.29
CA PRO A 92 -11.97 1.35 0.56
C PRO A 92 -12.20 1.49 2.07
N LEU A 93 -12.21 2.73 2.57
CA LEU A 93 -12.56 2.97 3.96
C LEU A 93 -13.95 2.40 4.24
N PRO A 94 -14.14 1.71 5.39
CA PRO A 94 -15.42 1.15 5.74
C PRO A 94 -16.47 2.26 5.86
N LYS A 95 -17.62 2.07 5.22
CA LYS A 95 -18.72 3.05 5.19
C LYS A 95 -19.58 3.03 6.46
N SER A 96 -19.42 2.01 7.30
CA SER A 96 -20.14 1.86 8.55
C SER A 96 -19.21 1.31 9.63
N SER A 97 -19.48 1.69 10.87
CA SER A 97 -18.81 1.18 12.07
C SER A 97 -19.49 -0.10 12.61
N ILE A 98 -20.13 -0.86 11.71
CA ILE A 98 -20.75 -2.15 12.01
C ILE A 98 -19.67 -3.22 11.85
N PHE A 99 -18.98 -3.53 12.93
CA PHE A 99 -17.99 -4.60 13.00
C PHE A 99 -18.17 -5.35 14.32
N ASN A 100 -18.05 -6.67 14.33
CA ASN A 100 -18.05 -7.37 15.61
C ASN A 100 -16.67 -7.20 16.25
N VAL A 101 -16.61 -6.79 17.52
CA VAL A 101 -15.35 -6.79 18.27
C VAL A 101 -14.99 -8.26 18.53
N PRO A 102 -13.85 -8.77 18.06
CA PRO A 102 -13.48 -10.16 18.33
C PRO A 102 -13.26 -10.40 19.82
N ASP A 103 -13.62 -11.60 20.30
CA ASP A 103 -13.48 -11.98 21.71
C ASP A 103 -12.03 -11.84 22.23
N ALA A 104 -11.04 -11.99 21.36
CA ALA A 104 -9.64 -11.75 21.71
C ALA A 104 -9.35 -10.33 22.24
N TYR A 105 -10.20 -9.35 21.91
CA TYR A 105 -10.09 -7.97 22.36
C TYR A 105 -11.04 -7.64 23.51
N SER A 106 -11.89 -8.57 23.94
CA SER A 106 -12.77 -8.37 25.09
C SER A 106 -12.07 -8.63 26.43
N ILE A 107 -10.87 -9.21 26.39
CA ILE A 107 -10.10 -9.62 27.56
C ILE A 107 -8.70 -9.01 27.52
N THR A 108 -8.20 -8.55 28.67
CA THR A 108 -6.81 -8.11 28.84
C THR A 108 -5.83 -9.30 28.78
N THR A 109 -4.52 -9.01 28.66
CA THR A 109 -3.46 -10.04 28.76
C THR A 109 -3.49 -10.83 30.08
N ASN A 110 -4.11 -10.26 31.12
CA ASN A 110 -4.19 -10.83 32.46
C ASN A 110 -5.54 -11.54 32.71
N GLY A 111 -6.38 -11.71 31.68
CA GLY A 111 -7.66 -12.42 31.80
C GLY A 111 -8.84 -11.58 32.32
N ALA A 112 -8.64 -10.31 32.64
CA ALA A 112 -9.72 -9.43 33.08
C ALA A 112 -10.59 -8.94 31.91
N SER A 113 -11.89 -8.76 32.13
CA SER A 113 -12.81 -8.15 31.16
C SER A 113 -12.40 -6.72 30.84
N PHE A 114 -12.37 -6.40 29.54
CA PHE A 114 -11.90 -5.12 29.01
C PHE A 114 -12.93 -4.45 28.09
N LEU A 115 -13.69 -5.21 27.30
CA LEU A 115 -14.83 -4.66 26.58
C LEU A 115 -16.00 -4.50 27.55
N PHE A 116 -16.05 -3.34 28.21
CA PHE A 116 -17.04 -3.07 29.25
C PHE A 116 -18.44 -2.81 28.68
N SER A 117 -18.53 -2.11 27.55
CA SER A 117 -19.82 -1.81 26.91
C SER A 117 -19.70 -1.74 25.39
N ASP A 118 -20.67 -2.31 24.70
CA ASP A 118 -20.88 -2.14 23.26
C ASP A 118 -22.38 -1.96 23.02
N THR A 119 -22.81 -0.70 22.85
CA THR A 119 -24.24 -0.36 22.74
C THR A 119 -24.47 0.68 21.66
N ILE A 120 -25.72 0.80 21.18
CA ILE A 120 -26.10 1.82 20.21
C ILE A 120 -26.92 2.90 20.92
N VAL A 121 -26.39 4.12 20.97
CA VAL A 121 -27.03 5.29 21.57
C VAL A 121 -27.24 6.35 20.49
N ARG A 122 -28.49 6.78 20.27
CA ARG A 122 -28.85 7.82 19.27
C ARG A 122 -28.28 7.55 17.87
N LYS A 123 -28.40 6.30 17.38
CA LYS A 123 -27.86 5.82 16.08
C LYS A 123 -26.32 5.86 15.97
N LYS A 124 -25.60 6.06 17.07
CA LYS A 124 -24.13 5.93 17.13
C LYS A 124 -23.79 4.73 17.99
N ARG A 125 -22.93 3.86 17.49
CA ARG A 125 -22.36 2.80 18.32
C ARG A 125 -21.35 3.41 19.29
N VAL A 126 -21.51 3.12 20.56
CA VAL A 126 -20.63 3.52 21.65
C VAL A 126 -19.97 2.26 22.18
N ILE A 127 -18.65 2.22 22.10
CA ILE A 127 -17.83 1.12 22.58
C ILE A 127 -16.97 1.68 23.72
N LEU A 128 -17.00 1.03 24.88
CA LEU A 128 -16.21 1.38 26.05
C LEU A 128 -15.24 0.23 26.34
N PHE A 129 -13.96 0.52 26.19
CA PHE A 129 -12.87 -0.35 26.61
C PHE A 129 -12.32 0.14 27.95
N ALA A 130 -12.63 -0.58 29.01
CA ALA A 130 -12.16 -0.30 30.35
C ALA A 130 -12.25 -1.55 31.22
N THR A 131 -11.32 -1.71 32.15
CA THR A 131 -11.47 -2.66 33.26
C THR A 131 -12.25 -2.01 34.40
N ASP A 132 -12.83 -2.82 35.29
CA ASP A 132 -13.50 -2.31 36.50
C ASP A 132 -12.58 -1.44 37.36
N GLU A 133 -11.29 -1.78 37.43
CA GLU A 133 -10.28 -1.01 38.15
C GLU A 133 -10.10 0.38 37.53
N GLN A 134 -10.01 0.46 36.21
CA GLN A 134 -9.91 1.75 35.49
C GLN A 134 -11.13 2.62 35.72
N LEU A 135 -12.33 2.04 35.74
CA LEU A 135 -13.56 2.78 36.03
C LEU A 135 -13.60 3.28 37.48
N ARG A 136 -13.15 2.47 38.45
CA ARG A 136 -13.03 2.88 39.85
C ARG A 136 -12.00 3.99 40.04
N MET A 137 -10.86 3.90 39.36
CA MET A 137 -9.85 4.97 39.36
C MET A 137 -10.44 6.25 38.77
N LEU A 138 -11.12 6.16 37.63
CA LEU A 138 -11.78 7.32 37.01
C LEU A 138 -12.85 7.94 37.92
N PHE A 139 -13.63 7.11 38.61
CA PHE A 139 -14.66 7.56 39.55
C PHE A 139 -14.09 8.22 40.80
N SER A 140 -12.93 7.74 41.29
CA SER A 140 -12.26 8.29 42.48
C SER A 140 -11.31 9.45 42.16
N ALA A 141 -11.05 9.72 40.88
CA ALA A 141 -10.20 10.82 40.46
C ALA A 141 -10.85 12.17 40.79
N THR A 142 -10.12 13.04 41.48
CA THR A 142 -10.56 14.42 41.76
C THR A 142 -10.30 15.37 40.60
N HIS A 143 -9.36 15.02 39.72
CA HIS A 143 -8.98 15.81 38.56
C HIS A 143 -8.81 14.88 37.36
N ILE A 144 -9.41 15.25 36.23
CA ILE A 144 -9.27 14.54 34.96
C ILE A 144 -8.64 15.52 33.97
N MET A 145 -7.50 15.15 33.39
CA MET A 145 -6.89 15.89 32.29
C MET A 145 -7.28 15.23 30.97
N MET A 146 -7.72 16.04 30.01
CA MET A 146 -7.97 15.63 28.64
C MET A 146 -7.20 16.58 27.71
N ASP A 147 -6.52 16.01 26.71
CA ASP A 147 -5.85 16.75 25.62
C ASP A 147 -6.81 17.05 24.46
#